data_AF-A0A2Z4JVQ0-F1
#
_entry.id   AF-A0A2Z4JVQ0-F1
#
_cell.length_a   1.000
_cell.length_b   1.000
_cell.length_c   1.000
_cell.angle_alpha   90.00
_cell.angle_beta   90.00
_cell.angle_gamma   90.00
#
_symmetry.space_group_name_H-M   'P 1'
#
loop_
_entity.id
_entity.type
_entity.pdbx_description
1 polymer ?
#
loop_
_entity_poly.entity_id
_entity_poly.type
_entity_poly.pdbx_seq_one_letter_code
_entity_poly.pdbx_strand_id
1 'polypeptide(L)'
;MISNLRRILGSVYPSFAGCIFLALGIATLIQPEIMSYYAIGLDQPSARVAMRAMIGGGEIGIGVVLILGGRINLSLRQLSLIAAAIFICVGLSRVAAVFMEGADLLAVQPLREALIEILLGGIGLWAARGLEHDQL
;
A
#
# COMPACT_ATOMS: atom_id res chain seq x y z
N MET A 1 -8.00 -34.49 9.76
CA MET A 1 -8.90 -33.32 9.98
C MET A 1 -8.13 -32.01 10.14
N ILE A 2 -7.14 -31.94 11.04
CA ILE A 2 -6.32 -30.74 11.31
C ILE A 2 -5.50 -30.26 10.08
N SER A 3 -5.00 -31.17 9.26
CA SER A 3 -4.23 -30.86 8.04
C SER A 3 -5.07 -30.15 6.96
N ASN A 4 -6.31 -30.60 6.75
CA ASN A 4 -7.24 -29.97 5.80
C ASN A 4 -7.69 -28.59 6.28
N LEU A 5 -7.94 -28.45 7.59
CA LEU A 5 -8.28 -27.17 8.19
C LEU A 5 -7.16 -26.13 8.01
N ARG A 6 -5.90 -26.49 8.30
CA ARG A 6 -4.74 -25.60 8.07
C ARG A 6 -4.59 -25.21 6.60
N ARG A 7 -4.80 -26.13 5.67
CA ARG A 7 -4.70 -25.85 4.23
C ARG A 7 -5.77 -24.86 3.76
N ILE A 8 -7.01 -25.02 4.24
CA ILE A 8 -8.12 -24.11 3.91
C ILE A 8 -7.88 -22.74 4.54
N LEU A 9 -7.55 -22.67 5.84
CA LEU A 9 -7.25 -21.39 6.50
C LEU A 9 -6.06 -20.68 5.85
N GLY A 10 -4.97 -21.39 5.54
CA GLY A 10 -3.82 -20.81 4.87
C GLY A 10 -4.10 -20.29 3.46
N SER A 11 -5.18 -20.75 2.82
CA SER A 11 -5.61 -20.26 1.51
C SER A 11 -6.60 -19.10 1.61
N VAL A 12 -7.49 -19.10 2.60
CA VAL A 12 -8.58 -18.12 2.71
C VAL A 12 -8.17 -16.91 3.54
N TYR A 13 -7.33 -17.10 4.55
CA TYR A 13 -6.90 -16.03 5.47
C TYR A 13 -6.25 -14.84 4.74
N PRO A 14 -5.28 -15.04 3.81
CA PRO A 14 -4.65 -13.90 3.15
C PRO A 14 -5.66 -13.06 2.37
N SER A 15 -6.54 -13.69 1.59
CA SER A 15 -7.56 -12.97 0.83
C SER A 15 -8.54 -12.22 1.75
N PHE A 16 -8.97 -12.85 2.85
CA PHE A 16 -9.87 -12.21 3.81
C PHE A 16 -9.21 -11.01 4.51
N ALA A 17 -7.99 -11.18 5.00
CA ALA A 17 -7.20 -10.09 5.59
C ALA A 17 -6.96 -8.99 4.55
N GLY A 18 -6.67 -9.36 3.30
CA GLY A 18 -6.48 -8.43 2.20
C GLY A 18 -7.71 -7.59 1.90
N CYS A 19 -8.91 -8.17 1.92
CA CYS A 19 -10.17 -7.42 1.80
C CYS A 19 -10.37 -6.44 2.96
N ILE A 20 -10.03 -6.83 4.19
CA ILE A 20 -10.11 -5.94 5.36
C ILE A 20 -9.15 -4.77 5.21
N PHE A 21 -7.88 -5.02 4.88
CA PHE A 21 -6.89 -3.97 4.66
C PHE A 21 -7.29 -3.05 3.52
N LEU A 22 -7.81 -3.60 2.42
CA LEU A 22 -8.28 -2.78 1.30
C LEU A 22 -9.43 -1.86 1.72
N ALA A 23 -10.41 -2.38 2.46
CA ALA A 23 -11.53 -1.58 2.97
C ALA A 23 -11.08 -0.49 3.95
N LEU A 24 -10.19 -0.82 4.90
CA LEU A 24 -9.63 0.15 5.84
C LEU A 24 -8.79 1.20 5.12
N GLY A 25 -7.96 0.80 4.16
CA GLY A 25 -7.12 1.71 3.40
C GLY A 25 -7.93 2.70 2.57
N ILE A 26 -8.99 2.24 1.92
CA ILE A 26 -9.94 3.12 1.22
C ILE A 26 -10.66 4.06 2.21
N ALA A 27 -11.09 3.55 3.37
CA ALA A 27 -11.74 4.37 4.38
C ALA A 27 -10.80 5.48 4.89
N THR A 28 -9.54 5.15 5.21
CA THR A 28 -8.51 6.10 5.64
C THR A 28 -8.16 7.08 4.52
N LEU A 29 -8.15 6.62 3.26
CA LEU A 29 -7.92 7.47 2.10
C LEU A 29 -9.03 8.51 1.94
N ILE A 30 -10.29 8.16 2.22
CA ILE A 30 -11.45 9.06 2.08
C ILE A 30 -11.63 9.96 3.30
N GLN A 31 -11.48 9.40 4.50
CA GLN A 31 -11.72 10.06 5.79
C GLN A 31 -10.53 9.82 6.74
N PRO A 32 -9.40 10.54 6.56
CA PRO A 32 -8.22 10.36 7.41
C PRO A 32 -8.48 10.75 8.87
N GLU A 33 -9.54 11.53 9.15
CA GLU A 33 -9.93 11.97 10.50
C GLU A 33 -10.25 10.81 11.43
N ILE A 34 -10.49 9.59 10.93
CA ILE A 34 -10.58 8.38 11.76
C ILE A 34 -9.31 8.21 12.61
N MET A 35 -8.17 8.74 12.17
CA MET A 35 -6.92 8.69 12.92
C MET A 35 -6.89 9.64 14.13
N SER A 36 -7.80 10.62 14.21
CA SER A 36 -7.88 11.52 15.37
C SER A 36 -8.33 10.79 16.65
N TYR A 37 -9.03 9.66 16.53
CA TYR A 37 -9.34 8.78 17.66
C TYR A 37 -8.09 8.23 18.35
N TYR A 38 -6.97 8.16 17.63
CA TYR A 38 -5.66 7.73 18.15
C TYR A 38 -4.78 8.92 18.57
N ALA A 39 -5.37 10.09 18.80
CA ALA A 39 -4.67 11.34 19.14
C ALA A 39 -3.65 11.79 18.07
N ILE A 40 -3.83 11.37 16.81
CA ILE A 40 -3.05 11.87 15.68
C ILE A 40 -3.69 13.19 15.22
N GLY A 41 -3.01 14.30 15.49
CA GLY A 41 -3.46 15.64 15.07
C GLY A 41 -3.43 15.79 13.55
N LEU A 42 -4.59 16.07 12.95
CA LEU A 42 -4.78 16.19 11.50
C LEU A 42 -5.24 17.58 11.09
N ASP A 43 -4.86 18.59 11.86
CA ASP A 43 -5.31 19.97 11.66
C ASP A 43 -4.72 20.58 10.38
N GLN A 44 -3.51 20.16 10.02
CA GLN A 44 -2.80 20.64 8.83
C GLN A 44 -3.17 19.83 7.57
N PRO A 45 -3.44 20.47 6.42
CA PRO A 45 -3.72 19.77 5.16
C PRO A 45 -2.59 18.82 4.73
N SER A 46 -1.33 19.20 4.97
CA SER A 46 -0.15 18.35 4.73
C SER A 46 -0.18 17.06 5.55
N ALA A 47 -0.61 17.12 6.81
CA ALA A 47 -0.74 15.95 7.67
C ALA A 47 -1.85 15.02 7.16
N ARG A 48 -2.99 15.56 6.72
CA ARG A 48 -4.08 14.76 6.12
C ARG A 48 -3.62 14.05 4.85
N VAL A 49 -2.93 14.75 3.95
CA VAL A 49 -2.37 14.15 2.73
C VAL A 49 -1.37 13.04 3.06
N ALA A 50 -0.47 13.28 4.01
CA ALA A 50 0.50 12.28 4.45
C ALA A 50 -0.18 11.04 5.06
N MET A 51 -1.22 11.22 5.87
CA MET A 51 -1.96 10.11 6.48
C MET A 51 -2.75 9.29 5.45
N ARG A 52 -3.45 9.96 4.54
CA ARG A 52 -4.14 9.33 3.40
C ARG A 52 -3.16 8.47 2.58
N ALA A 53 -1.96 9.00 2.32
CA ALA A 53 -0.93 8.31 1.55
C ALA A 53 -0.30 7.13 2.30
N MET A 54 0.27 7.38 3.49
CA MET A 54 1.08 6.40 4.20
C MET A 54 0.24 5.26 4.77
N ILE A 55 -0.87 5.58 5.43
CA ILE A 55 -1.75 4.57 6.02
C ILE A 55 -2.71 4.07 4.96
N GLY A 56 -3.49 4.96 4.33
CA GLY A 56 -4.47 4.56 3.33
C GLY A 56 -3.83 3.82 2.15
N GLY A 57 -2.82 4.41 1.52
CA GLY A 57 -2.10 3.78 0.42
C GLY A 57 -1.29 2.54 0.82
N GLY A 58 -0.73 2.51 2.03
CA GLY A 58 -0.02 1.34 2.57
C GLY A 58 -0.96 0.15 2.79
N GLU A 59 -2.12 0.39 3.41
CA GLU A 59 -3.16 -0.61 3.63
C GLU A 59 -3.75 -1.12 2.31
N ILE A 60 -3.98 -0.23 1.33
CA ILE A 60 -4.37 -0.62 -0.02
C ILE A 60 -3.31 -1.53 -0.66
N GLY A 61 -2.03 -1.14 -0.58
CA GLY A 61 -0.92 -1.93 -1.14
C GLY A 61 -0.81 -3.32 -0.52
N ILE A 62 -0.89 -3.41 0.80
CA ILE A 62 -0.92 -4.69 1.53
C ILE A 62 -2.16 -5.49 1.13
N GLY A 63 -3.33 -4.86 1.06
CA GLY A 63 -4.59 -5.48 0.67
C GLY A 63 -4.50 -6.13 -0.71
N VAL A 64 -4.00 -5.39 -1.70
CA VAL A 64 -3.78 -5.88 -3.07
C VAL A 64 -2.80 -7.06 -3.08
N VAL A 65 -1.67 -6.94 -2.37
CA VAL A 65 -0.67 -8.01 -2.26
C VAL A 65 -1.26 -9.27 -1.66
N LEU A 66 -2.10 -9.16 -0.63
CA LEU A 66 -2.69 -10.31 0.05
C LEU A 66 -3.81 -10.97 -0.77
N ILE A 67 -4.58 -10.19 -1.53
CA ILE A 67 -5.64 -10.70 -2.42
C ILE A 67 -5.04 -11.41 -3.62
N LEU A 68 -4.01 -10.83 -4.25
CA LEU A 68 -3.40 -11.35 -5.48
C LEU A 68 -2.24 -12.32 -5.21
N GLY A 69 -1.65 -12.27 -4.01
CA GLY A 69 -0.52 -13.09 -3.59
C GLY A 69 -0.91 -14.52 -3.26
N GLY A 70 -1.12 -15.34 -4.29
CA GLY A 70 -1.26 -16.79 -4.13
C GLY A 70 0.00 -17.40 -3.51
N ARG A 71 -0.08 -17.77 -2.22
CA ARG A 71 1.03 -18.26 -1.38
C ARG A 71 2.30 -17.39 -1.49
N ILE A 72 2.37 -16.37 -0.64
CA ILE A 72 3.59 -15.57 -0.48
C ILE A 72 4.71 -16.50 0.01
N ASN A 73 5.61 -16.85 -0.89
CA ASN A 73 6.92 -17.35 -0.52
C ASN A 73 7.80 -16.09 -0.36
N LEU A 74 8.69 -16.04 0.63
CA LEU A 74 9.53 -14.85 0.84
C LEU A 74 10.78 -14.91 -0.04
N SER A 75 10.60 -15.21 -1.33
CA SER A 75 11.68 -15.10 -2.30
C SER A 75 12.04 -13.62 -2.51
N LEU A 76 13.30 -13.34 -2.86
CA LEU A 76 13.75 -11.97 -3.15
C LEU A 76 12.87 -11.30 -4.22
N ARG A 77 12.48 -12.05 -5.25
CA ARG A 77 11.57 -11.57 -6.29
C ARG A 77 10.22 -11.15 -5.72
N GLN A 78 9.61 -11.98 -4.87
CA GLN A 78 8.31 -11.66 -4.26
C GLN A 78 8.43 -10.48 -3.30
N LEU A 79 9.51 -10.38 -2.52
CA LEU A 79 9.77 -9.21 -1.67
C LEU A 79 9.88 -7.93 -2.51
N SER A 80 10.57 -7.97 -3.65
CA SER A 80 10.66 -6.83 -4.59
C SER A 80 9.29 -6.46 -5.18
N LEU A 81 8.45 -7.44 -5.52
CA LEU A 81 7.08 -7.19 -6.00
C LEU A 81 6.17 -6.60 -4.91
N ILE A 82 6.30 -7.08 -3.66
CA ILE A 82 5.55 -6.55 -2.52
C ILE A 82 5.95 -5.10 -2.27
N ALA A 83 7.24 -4.81 -2.21
CA ALA A 83 7.75 -3.46 -2.06
C ALA A 83 7.26 -2.57 -3.21
N ALA A 84 7.31 -3.06 -4.44
CA ALA A 84 6.82 -2.34 -5.62
C ALA A 84 5.33 -1.98 -5.49
N ALA A 85 4.49 -2.97 -5.16
CA ALA A 85 3.06 -2.78 -5.02
C ALA A 85 2.72 -1.77 -3.92
N ILE A 86 3.36 -1.87 -2.75
CA ILE A 86 3.14 -0.95 -1.63
C ILE A 86 3.53 0.47 -2.01
N PHE A 87 4.75 0.69 -2.51
CA PHE A 87 5.23 2.03 -2.83
C PHE A 87 4.44 2.68 -3.98
N ILE A 88 4.01 1.91 -4.98
CA ILE A 88 3.11 2.42 -6.02
C ILE A 88 1.76 2.83 -5.42
N CYS A 89 1.16 2.00 -4.55
CA CYS A 89 -0.13 2.34 -3.93
C CYS A 89 -0.01 3.57 -3.02
N VAL A 90 1.06 3.70 -2.23
CA VAL A 90 1.32 4.89 -1.40
C VAL A 90 1.48 6.13 -2.28
N GLY A 91 2.31 6.08 -3.33
CA GLY A 91 2.53 7.20 -4.23
C GLY A 91 1.27 7.65 -4.98
N LEU A 92 0.50 6.69 -5.52
CA LEU A 92 -0.78 6.99 -6.16
C LEU A 92 -1.81 7.56 -5.18
N SER A 93 -1.86 7.03 -3.95
CA SER A 93 -2.73 7.52 -2.89
C SER A 93 -2.35 8.95 -2.48
N ARG A 94 -1.06 9.27 -2.45
CA ARG A 94 -0.58 10.62 -2.20
C ARG A 94 -1.01 11.59 -3.30
N VAL A 95 -0.88 11.19 -4.57
CA VAL A 95 -1.37 12.01 -5.69
C VAL A 95 -2.87 12.24 -5.57
N ALA A 96 -3.66 11.18 -5.33
CA ALA A 96 -5.10 11.30 -5.11
C ALA A 96 -5.43 12.23 -3.94
N ALA A 97 -4.72 12.09 -2.81
CA ALA A 97 -4.91 12.91 -1.62
C ALA A 97 -4.63 14.40 -1.87
N VAL A 98 -3.62 14.75 -2.66
CA VAL A 98 -3.36 16.15 -3.05
C VAL A 98 -4.55 16.74 -3.80
N PHE A 99 -5.12 16.00 -4.75
CA PHE A 99 -6.31 16.44 -5.48
C PHE A 99 -7.54 16.56 -4.57
N MET A 100 -7.74 15.62 -3.64
CA MET A 100 -8.87 15.64 -2.70
C MET A 100 -8.82 16.82 -1.73
N GLU A 101 -7.62 17.21 -1.31
CA GLU A 101 -7.42 18.30 -0.34
C GLU A 101 -7.48 19.70 -1.00
N GLY A 102 -7.50 19.79 -2.34
CA GLY A 102 -7.50 21.07 -3.05
C GLY A 102 -6.23 21.90 -2.81
N ALA A 103 -5.13 21.22 -2.51
CA ALA A 103 -3.94 21.82 -1.90
C ALA A 103 -2.93 22.36 -2.94
N ASP A 104 -3.40 23.15 -3.91
CA ASP A 104 -2.58 23.70 -5.00
C ASP A 104 -1.35 24.48 -4.49
N LEU A 105 -1.47 25.15 -3.34
CA LEU A 105 -0.38 25.92 -2.71
C LEU A 105 0.61 25.07 -1.89
N LEU A 106 0.26 23.82 -1.55
CA LEU A 106 1.11 22.90 -0.78
C LEU A 106 1.70 21.78 -1.64
N ALA A 107 1.38 21.74 -2.94
CA ALA A 107 1.57 20.58 -3.81
C ALA A 107 3.04 20.13 -3.96
N VAL A 108 4.02 21.01 -3.77
CA VAL A 108 5.42 20.70 -4.09
C VAL A 108 5.99 19.57 -3.23
N GLN A 109 5.75 19.59 -1.91
CA GLN A 109 6.30 18.56 -1.02
C GLN A 109 5.61 17.20 -1.19
N PRO A 110 4.27 17.09 -1.11
CA PRO A 110 3.59 15.83 -1.32
C PRO A 110 3.82 15.25 -2.73
N LEU A 111 3.92 16.10 -3.76
CA LEU A 111 4.23 15.62 -5.11
C LEU A 111 5.64 15.04 -5.21
N ARG A 112 6.64 15.68 -4.58
CA ARG A 112 8.00 15.14 -4.50
C ARG A 112 8.02 13.77 -3.80
N GLU A 113 7.31 13.64 -2.69
CA GLU A 113 7.21 12.37 -1.96
C GLU A 113 6.53 11.30 -2.83
N ALA A 114 5.45 11.65 -3.54
CA ALA A 114 4.75 10.74 -4.44
C ALA A 114 5.66 10.26 -5.59
N LEU A 115 6.48 11.16 -6.16
CA LEU A 115 7.45 10.81 -7.18
C LEU A 115 8.51 9.84 -6.65
N ILE A 116 9.02 10.05 -5.44
CA ILE A 116 9.99 9.14 -4.80
C ILE A 116 9.34 7.77 -4.57
N GLU A 117 8.12 7.73 -4.06
CA GLU A 117 7.38 6.49 -3.79
C GLU A 117 7.15 5.72 -5.11
N ILE A 118 6.67 6.39 -6.17
CA ILE A 118 6.49 5.75 -7.48
C ILE A 118 7.82 5.28 -8.07
N LEU A 119 8.91 6.05 -7.91
CA LEU A 119 10.24 5.67 -8.37
C LEU A 119 10.75 4.41 -7.63
N LEU A 120 10.66 4.38 -6.31
CA LEU A 120 11.02 3.19 -5.50
C LEU A 120 10.17 1.99 -5.90
N GLY A 121 8.89 2.22 -6.17
CA GLY A 121 7.97 1.23 -6.70
C GLY A 121 8.43 0.66 -8.04
N GLY A 122 8.82 1.53 -8.97
CA GLY A 122 9.35 1.18 -10.28
C GLY A 122 10.68 0.40 -10.21
N ILE A 123 11.59 0.80 -9.31
CA ILE A 123 12.84 0.09 -9.06
C ILE A 123 12.56 -1.31 -8.52
N GLY A 124 11.61 -1.46 -7.59
CA GLY A 124 11.19 -2.77 -7.07
C GLY A 124 10.65 -3.68 -8.18
N LEU A 125 9.84 -3.13 -9.10
CA LEU A 125 9.33 -3.89 -10.24
C LEU A 125 10.44 -4.30 -11.21
N TRP A 126 11.40 -3.41 -11.47
CA TRP A 126 12.56 -3.70 -12.31
C TRP A 126 13.45 -4.78 -11.69
N ALA A 127 13.75 -4.69 -10.41
CA ALA A 127 14.51 -5.70 -9.67
C ALA A 127 13.83 -7.08 -9.71
N ALA A 128 12.51 -7.13 -9.54
CA ALA A 128 11.74 -8.36 -9.63
C ALA A 128 11.83 -9.04 -11.02
N ARG A 129 11.93 -8.24 -12.10
CA ARG A 129 12.12 -8.76 -13.47
C ARG A 129 13.53 -9.27 -13.70
N GLY A 130 14.55 -8.63 -13.16
CA GLY A 130 15.94 -9.10 -13.25
C GLY A 130 16.10 -10.49 -12.61
N LEU A 131 15.53 -10.67 -11.41
CA LEU A 131 15.56 -11.95 -10.69
C LEU A 131 14.79 -13.10 -11.37
N GLU A 132 13.90 -12.79 -12.32
CA GLU A 132 13.23 -13.80 -13.15
C GLU A 132 14.15 -14.34 -14.26
N HIS A 133 15.08 -13.51 -14.75
CA HIS A 133 16.02 -13.91 -15.80
C HIS A 133 17.19 -14.75 -15.26
N ASP A 134 17.57 -14.57 -14.00
CA ASP A 134 18.65 -15.36 -13.36
C ASP A 134 18.22 -16.79 -12.94
N GLN A 135 16.93 -17.13 -13.07
CA GLN A 135 16.38 -18.45 -12.71
C GLN A 135 16.10 -19.37 -13.90
N LEU A 136 16.38 -18.92 -15.13
CA LEU A 136 16.29 -19.67 -16.38
C LEU A 136 17.67 -20.06 -16.89
#